data_AF-A0A8X6R9G2-F1
#
_entry.id   AF-A0A8X6R9G2-F1
#
_cell.length_a   1.000
_cell.length_b   1.000
_cell.length_c   1.000
_cell.angle_alpha   90.00
_cell.angle_beta   90.00
_cell.angle_gamma   90.00
#
_symmetry.space_group_name_H-M   'P 1'
#
loop_
_entity.id
_entity.type
_entity.pdbx_description
1 polymer ?
#
loop_
_entity_poly.entity_id
_entity_poly.type
_entity_poly.pdbx_seq_one_letter_code
_entity_poly.pdbx_strand_id
1 'polypeptide(L)'
;MPRASTKVFKKRRGVFNKGRCNKSNDGCGESNSTVPKNSADEKIVLMVQSFVLMKLNHLPKCDSSENYELNTRLVYAMRCIGKGAESARMFCGIMNLPPPPTKFSKYNHILLQATRETCEHSMAEAVREAVDENDGKRDLAVAVDGSWQKRGFSSKNGLVTVTSVDTGKVIDVEVFSKHCICPNKTKHLQNCKRNFEGYSGKMEVAGALSIFQRSQSLYNVRYTKYLGDGDSKAFTSIVENKVYGDHCSVEKLECIGHVMKRMGHVFDA
;
A
#
# COMPACT_ATOMS: atom_id res chain seq x y z
N MET A 1 -30.64 27.62 4.01
CA MET A 1 -29.32 27.11 4.43
C MET A 1 -29.46 25.64 4.79
N PRO A 2 -29.03 24.69 3.96
CA PRO A 2 -29.01 23.29 4.36
C PRO A 2 -27.75 22.97 5.17
N ARG A 3 -27.94 22.27 6.28
CA ARG A 3 -26.90 21.82 7.22
C ARG A 3 -26.01 20.76 6.56
N ALA A 4 -24.70 20.94 6.66
CA ALA A 4 -23.72 19.92 6.29
C ALA A 4 -23.93 18.67 7.16
N SER A 5 -24.19 17.53 6.51
CA SER A 5 -24.26 16.23 7.16
C SER A 5 -22.83 15.70 7.31
N THR A 6 -22.34 15.63 8.56
CA THR A 6 -21.04 15.08 8.90
C THR A 6 -21.03 13.57 8.62
N LYS A 7 -20.44 13.14 7.50
CA LYS A 7 -20.18 11.73 7.24
C LYS A 7 -19.16 11.21 8.27
N VAL A 8 -19.63 10.33 9.16
CA VAL A 8 -18.79 9.65 10.17
C VAL A 8 -17.95 8.56 9.50
N PHE A 9 -16.63 8.75 9.43
CA PHE A 9 -15.71 7.72 8.96
C PHE A 9 -15.55 6.63 10.03
N LYS A 10 -16.41 5.61 10.00
CA LYS A 10 -16.36 4.47 10.92
C LYS A 10 -15.33 3.47 10.41
N LYS A 11 -14.19 3.34 11.10
CA LYS A 11 -13.19 2.28 10.85
C LYS A 11 -13.87 0.90 10.94
N ARG A 12 -14.26 0.31 9.81
CA ARG A 12 -14.73 -1.08 9.76
C ARG A 12 -13.55 -1.98 10.12
N ARG A 13 -13.48 -2.40 11.38
CA ARG A 13 -12.65 -3.55 11.76
C ARG A 13 -13.25 -4.76 11.08
N GLY A 14 -12.54 -5.35 10.11
CA GLY A 14 -12.84 -6.71 9.69
C GLY A 14 -12.71 -7.61 10.92
N VAL A 15 -13.84 -8.11 11.41
CA VAL A 15 -13.88 -9.12 12.46
C VAL A 15 -13.40 -10.42 11.83
N PHE A 16 -12.10 -10.68 11.90
CA PHE A 16 -11.58 -12.02 11.67
C PHE A 16 -11.63 -12.74 13.02
N ASN A 17 -12.66 -13.55 13.21
CA ASN A 17 -12.78 -14.45 14.35
C ASN A 17 -11.62 -15.46 14.26
N LYS A 18 -10.56 -15.26 15.05
CA LYS A 18 -9.56 -16.31 15.26
C LYS A 18 -10.10 -17.26 16.32
N GLY A 19 -10.57 -18.43 15.87
CA GLY A 19 -10.79 -19.58 16.74
C GLY A 19 -9.56 -19.83 17.60
N ARG A 20 -9.80 -19.98 18.90
CA ARG A 20 -8.80 -20.26 19.92
C ARG A 20 -8.41 -21.73 19.78
N CYS A 21 -7.23 -22.03 19.24
CA CYS A 21 -6.71 -23.41 19.18
C CYS A 21 -5.91 -23.67 20.47
N ASN A 22 -6.44 -24.54 21.33
CA ASN A 22 -5.73 -25.07 22.49
C ASN A 22 -4.57 -25.94 22.02
N LYS A 23 -3.40 -25.75 22.62
CA LYS A 23 -2.24 -26.64 22.44
C LYS A 23 -2.50 -27.92 23.23
N SER A 24 -2.69 -29.02 22.53
CA SER A 24 -2.37 -30.36 23.05
C SER A 24 -1.03 -30.78 22.43
N ASN A 25 -0.09 -31.14 23.30
CA ASN A 25 1.17 -31.78 22.94
C ASN A 25 0.84 -33.05 22.14
N ASP A 26 1.46 -33.21 20.98
CA ASP A 26 2.03 -34.48 20.51
C ASP A 26 2.93 -34.21 19.32
N GLY A 27 4.11 -34.84 19.33
CA GLY A 27 5.24 -34.53 18.48
C GLY A 27 5.12 -35.11 17.07
N CYS A 28 5.47 -34.28 16.07
CA CYS A 28 6.07 -34.73 14.81
C CYS A 28 7.08 -33.65 14.38
N GLY A 29 8.29 -34.07 14.05
CA GLY A 29 9.39 -33.17 13.70
C GLY A 29 9.11 -32.40 12.41
N GLU A 30 9.02 -31.08 12.51
CA GLU A 30 9.00 -30.19 11.35
C GLU A 30 10.43 -29.84 10.93
N SER A 31 10.83 -30.29 9.75
CA SER A 31 11.99 -29.76 9.05
C SER A 31 11.80 -28.26 8.80
N ASN A 32 12.59 -27.45 9.48
CA ASN A 32 12.68 -26.00 9.30
C ASN A 32 13.06 -25.65 7.86
N SER A 33 12.08 -25.41 6.99
CA SER A 33 12.28 -24.74 5.70
C SER A 33 11.91 -23.25 5.86
N THR A 34 12.93 -22.44 6.11
CA THR A 34 12.83 -20.98 6.14
C THR A 34 12.63 -20.44 4.72
N VAL A 35 11.38 -20.28 4.28
CA VAL A 35 11.07 -19.68 2.97
C VAL A 35 11.36 -18.17 2.98
N PRO A 36 12.20 -17.63 2.06
CA PRO A 36 12.45 -16.20 1.97
C PRO A 36 11.25 -15.46 1.35
N LYS A 37 10.55 -14.66 2.18
CA LYS A 37 9.48 -13.75 1.75
C LYS A 37 10.09 -12.55 1.04
N ASN A 38 10.22 -12.63 -0.28
CA ASN A 38 10.85 -11.62 -1.11
C ASN A 38 9.81 -10.64 -1.71
N SER A 39 10.19 -9.37 -1.72
CA SER A 39 9.63 -8.20 -2.44
C SER A 39 8.43 -7.45 -1.82
N ALA A 40 8.56 -6.10 -1.82
CA ALA A 40 7.58 -5.10 -1.32
C ALA A 40 6.24 -5.15 -2.07
N ASP A 41 6.33 -5.49 -3.34
CA ASP A 41 5.37 -6.11 -4.25
C ASP A 41 4.21 -6.92 -3.64
N GLU A 42 4.44 -7.75 -2.61
CA GLU A 42 3.36 -8.54 -1.96
C GLU A 42 2.29 -7.67 -1.28
N LYS A 43 2.61 -6.40 -0.95
CA LYS A 43 1.71 -5.52 -0.19
C LYS A 43 0.95 -4.51 -1.02
N ILE A 44 1.47 -4.14 -2.18
CA ILE A 44 0.71 -3.37 -3.16
C ILE A 44 -0.54 -4.17 -3.58
N VAL A 45 -0.45 -5.50 -3.61
CA VAL A 45 -1.58 -6.38 -3.94
C VAL A 45 -2.69 -6.39 -2.86
N LEU A 46 -2.36 -6.11 -1.59
CA LEU A 46 -3.32 -6.21 -0.48
C LEU A 46 -4.07 -4.89 -0.18
N MET A 47 -3.51 -3.71 -0.47
CA MET A 47 -4.26 -2.45 -0.36
C MET A 47 -5.17 -2.17 -1.56
N VAL A 48 -4.90 -2.83 -2.70
CA VAL A 48 -5.72 -2.76 -3.90
C VAL A 48 -6.64 -4.01 -3.99
N GLN A 49 -6.83 -4.77 -2.91
CA GLN A 49 -7.60 -6.02 -3.00
C GLN A 49 -9.12 -5.78 -3.17
N SER A 50 -9.64 -4.62 -2.75
CA SER A 50 -11.01 -4.21 -3.06
C SER A 50 -11.17 -3.58 -4.45
N PHE A 51 -10.08 -3.04 -5.04
CA PHE A 51 -10.13 -2.33 -6.31
C PHE A 51 -9.71 -3.19 -7.51
N VAL A 52 -8.75 -4.13 -7.34
CA VAL A 52 -8.34 -5.04 -8.42
C VAL A 52 -9.39 -6.13 -8.68
N LEU A 53 -10.17 -6.56 -7.69
CA LEU A 53 -11.17 -7.60 -7.91
C LEU A 53 -12.24 -7.18 -8.93
N MET A 54 -12.52 -5.88 -9.06
CA MET A 54 -13.54 -5.34 -9.97
C MET A 54 -13.06 -5.19 -11.43
N LYS A 55 -11.74 -5.24 -11.69
CA LYS A 55 -11.14 -5.13 -13.05
C LYS A 55 -10.47 -6.42 -13.54
N LEU A 56 -10.84 -7.59 -13.02
CA LEU A 56 -10.36 -8.88 -13.53
C LEU A 56 -10.81 -9.20 -14.97
N ASN A 57 -11.79 -8.47 -15.50
CA ASN A 57 -12.20 -8.53 -16.90
C ASN A 57 -11.40 -7.58 -17.82
N HIS A 58 -10.51 -6.75 -17.25
CA HIS A 58 -9.76 -5.70 -17.95
C HIS A 58 -8.25 -5.77 -17.71
N LEU A 59 -7.68 -6.92 -17.31
CA LEU A 59 -6.27 -7.12 -17.63
C LEU A 59 -6.15 -6.91 -19.14
N PRO A 60 -5.25 -6.03 -19.63
CA PRO A 60 -5.11 -5.82 -21.06
C PRO A 60 -4.95 -7.20 -21.70
N LYS A 61 -5.81 -7.52 -22.68
CA LYS A 61 -5.56 -8.65 -23.57
C LYS A 61 -4.11 -8.52 -23.99
N CYS A 62 -3.30 -9.54 -23.76
CA CYS A 62 -1.91 -9.47 -24.13
C CYS A 62 -1.87 -9.43 -25.67
N ASP A 63 -1.84 -8.23 -26.24
CA ASP A 63 -1.83 -7.99 -27.69
C ASP A 63 -0.49 -8.39 -28.35
N SER A 64 0.45 -8.90 -27.55
CA SER A 64 1.70 -9.49 -28.04
C SER A 64 1.59 -11.00 -28.03
N SER A 65 1.73 -11.60 -29.21
CA SER A 65 1.69 -13.04 -29.53
C SER A 65 2.73 -13.93 -28.81
N GLU A 66 3.41 -13.45 -27.77
CA GLU A 66 4.49 -14.16 -27.08
C GLU A 66 4.18 -14.61 -25.64
N ASN A 67 3.05 -14.16 -25.06
CA ASN A 67 2.73 -14.46 -23.66
C ASN A 67 1.37 -15.15 -23.54
N TYR A 68 1.37 -16.38 -23.02
CA TYR A 68 0.14 -17.12 -22.78
C TYR A 68 -0.64 -16.50 -21.62
N GLU A 69 -1.89 -16.11 -21.89
CA GLU A 69 -2.79 -15.50 -20.90
C GLU A 69 -2.97 -16.38 -19.65
N LEU A 70 -3.08 -17.70 -19.84
CA LEU A 70 -3.22 -18.67 -18.74
C LEU A 70 -2.03 -18.60 -17.76
N ASN A 71 -0.82 -18.46 -18.29
CA ASN A 71 0.39 -18.35 -17.47
C ASN A 71 0.40 -17.04 -16.68
N THR A 72 -0.01 -15.93 -17.29
CA THR A 72 -0.16 -14.64 -16.61
C THR A 72 -1.19 -14.73 -15.49
N ARG A 73 -2.35 -15.34 -15.74
CA ARG A 73 -3.40 -15.55 -14.73
C ARG A 73 -2.94 -16.46 -13.59
N LEU A 74 -2.21 -17.53 -13.88
CA LEU A 74 -1.64 -18.41 -12.86
C LEU A 74 -0.67 -17.66 -11.95
N VAL A 75 0.27 -16.89 -12.53
CA VAL A 75 1.24 -16.09 -11.78
C VAL A 75 0.53 -15.05 -10.92
N TYR A 76 -0.46 -14.37 -11.50
CA TYR A 76 -1.28 -13.39 -10.80
C TYR A 76 -2.04 -14.02 -9.62
N ALA A 77 -2.72 -15.16 -9.82
CA ALA A 77 -3.44 -15.87 -8.78
C ALA A 77 -2.53 -16.27 -7.62
N MET A 78 -1.34 -16.83 -7.94
CA MET A 78 -0.34 -17.19 -6.93
C MET A 78 0.11 -15.98 -6.12
N ARG A 79 0.28 -14.82 -6.77
CA ARG A 79 0.66 -13.58 -6.11
C ARG A 79 -0.43 -13.02 -5.20
N CYS A 80 -1.70 -13.12 -5.59
CA CYS A 80 -2.84 -12.73 -4.75
C CYS A 80 -2.92 -13.52 -3.44
N ILE A 81 -2.46 -14.77 -3.43
CA ILE A 81 -2.41 -15.61 -2.23
C ILE A 81 -1.05 -15.57 -1.51
N GLY A 82 -0.14 -14.69 -1.92
CA GLY A 82 1.19 -14.57 -1.32
C GLY A 82 2.08 -15.79 -1.56
N LYS A 83 1.96 -16.40 -2.74
CA LYS A 83 2.72 -17.58 -3.17
C LYS A 83 3.49 -17.31 -4.45
N GLY A 84 4.55 -18.09 -4.66
CA GLY A 84 5.46 -17.94 -5.80
C GLY A 84 5.53 -19.18 -6.68
N ALA A 85 6.55 -19.24 -7.54
CA ALA A 85 6.74 -20.30 -8.53
C ALA A 85 6.73 -21.72 -7.93
N GLU A 86 7.29 -21.90 -6.74
CA GLU A 86 7.35 -23.20 -6.05
C GLU A 86 5.96 -23.73 -5.71
N SER A 87 5.10 -22.87 -5.15
CA SER A 87 3.71 -23.24 -4.87
C SER A 87 2.89 -23.38 -6.15
N ALA A 88 3.19 -22.60 -7.19
CA ALA A 88 2.58 -22.78 -8.50
C ALA A 88 2.90 -24.17 -9.07
N ARG A 89 4.14 -24.64 -8.91
CA ARG A 89 4.59 -25.97 -9.37
C ARG A 89 3.87 -27.08 -8.61
N MET A 90 3.79 -26.97 -7.29
CA MET A 90 3.05 -27.90 -6.45
C MET A 90 1.57 -27.93 -6.82
N PHE A 91 0.94 -26.76 -6.98
CA PHE A 91 -0.45 -26.65 -7.40
C PHE A 91 -0.72 -27.33 -8.73
N CYS A 92 0.10 -27.05 -9.76
CA CYS A 92 -0.04 -27.69 -11.06
C CYS A 92 0.15 -29.21 -10.97
N GLY A 93 1.11 -29.69 -10.17
CA GLY A 93 1.33 -31.12 -9.94
C GLY A 93 0.13 -31.82 -9.30
N ILE A 94 -0.46 -31.22 -8.26
CA ILE A 94 -1.65 -31.78 -7.58
C ILE A 94 -2.86 -31.81 -8.53
N MET A 95 -3.04 -30.78 -9.35
CA MET A 95 -4.15 -30.65 -10.29
C MET A 95 -3.96 -31.44 -11.60
N ASN A 96 -2.84 -32.16 -11.74
CA ASN A 96 -2.45 -32.82 -13.00
C ASN A 96 -2.42 -31.87 -14.20
N LEU A 97 -1.93 -30.65 -13.99
CA LEU A 97 -1.74 -29.62 -15.01
C LEU A 97 -0.28 -29.61 -15.49
N PRO A 98 -0.01 -29.09 -16.71
CA PRO A 98 1.35 -28.81 -17.15
C PRO A 98 2.10 -27.92 -16.14
N PRO A 99 3.43 -28.05 -16.01
CA PRO A 99 4.20 -27.25 -15.09
C PRO A 99 4.07 -25.74 -15.38
N PRO A 100 4.14 -24.88 -14.35
CA PRO A 100 4.07 -23.44 -14.53
C PRO A 100 5.24 -22.93 -15.39
N PRO A 101 5.12 -21.71 -15.96
CA PRO A 101 6.19 -21.13 -16.77
C PRO A 101 7.51 -21.07 -16.02
N THR A 102 8.58 -21.55 -16.66
CA THR A 102 9.95 -21.53 -16.11
C THR A 102 10.43 -20.11 -15.82
N LYS A 103 10.12 -19.17 -16.71
CA LYS A 103 10.46 -17.74 -16.57
C LYS A 103 9.39 -16.97 -15.76
N PHE A 104 9.12 -17.39 -14.53
CA PHE A 104 8.12 -16.77 -13.64
C PHE A 104 8.34 -15.25 -13.43
N SER A 105 9.61 -14.81 -13.40
CA SER A 105 9.98 -13.39 -13.29
C SER A 105 9.52 -12.54 -14.46
N LYS A 106 9.42 -13.10 -15.68
CA LYS A 106 8.90 -12.39 -16.87
C LYS A 106 7.46 -11.94 -16.61
N TYR A 107 6.63 -12.85 -16.11
CA TYR A 107 5.23 -12.59 -15.80
C TYR A 107 5.06 -11.63 -14.61
N ASN A 108 5.91 -11.73 -13.59
CA ASN A 108 5.93 -10.73 -12.51
C ASN A 108 6.21 -9.31 -13.03
N HIS A 109 7.09 -9.17 -14.02
CA HIS A 109 7.38 -7.87 -14.63
C HIS A 109 6.18 -7.32 -15.41
N ILE A 110 5.54 -8.16 -16.21
CA ILE A 110 4.31 -7.79 -16.96
C ILE A 110 3.21 -7.35 -15.99
N LEU A 111 2.98 -8.13 -14.93
CA LEU A 111 1.98 -7.80 -13.92
C LEU A 111 2.32 -6.50 -13.19
N LEU A 112 3.59 -6.25 -12.89
CA LEU A 112 4.03 -5.00 -12.25
C LEU A 112 3.74 -3.79 -13.14
N GLN A 113 4.04 -3.87 -14.44
CA GLN A 113 3.77 -2.80 -15.41
C GLN A 113 2.27 -2.51 -15.50
N ALA A 114 1.47 -3.55 -15.77
CA ALA A 114 0.01 -3.41 -15.89
C ALA A 114 -0.64 -2.89 -14.59
N THR A 115 -0.18 -3.35 -13.43
CA THR A 115 -0.68 -2.89 -12.13
C THR A 115 -0.33 -1.43 -11.90
N ARG A 116 0.88 -1.01 -12.28
CA ARG A 116 1.33 0.37 -12.13
C ARG A 116 0.50 1.33 -12.96
N GLU A 117 0.34 1.04 -14.25
CA GLU A 117 -0.48 1.85 -15.17
C GLU A 117 -1.93 1.96 -14.67
N THR A 118 -2.51 0.84 -14.24
CA THR A 118 -3.87 0.82 -13.69
C THR A 118 -3.99 1.63 -12.41
N CYS A 119 -2.97 1.58 -11.55
CA CYS A 119 -2.91 2.34 -10.30
C CYS A 119 -2.83 3.84 -10.59
N GLU A 120 -1.91 4.26 -11.47
CA GLU A 120 -1.72 5.67 -11.85
C GLU A 120 -3.01 6.25 -12.46
N HIS A 121 -3.64 5.55 -13.40
CA HIS A 121 -4.94 5.96 -13.95
C HIS A 121 -6.03 6.02 -12.88
N SER A 122 -6.12 5.02 -11.99
CA SER A 122 -7.13 5.00 -10.94
C SER A 122 -6.98 6.14 -9.96
N MET A 123 -5.74 6.48 -9.59
CA MET A 123 -5.45 7.57 -8.65
C MET A 123 -5.71 8.93 -9.31
N ALA A 124 -5.36 9.11 -10.57
CA ALA A 124 -5.68 10.33 -11.33
C ALA A 124 -7.20 10.59 -11.38
N GLU A 125 -8.00 9.56 -11.66
CA GLU A 125 -9.47 9.67 -11.61
C GLU A 125 -9.97 9.96 -10.20
N ALA A 126 -9.41 9.30 -9.17
CA ALA A 126 -9.78 9.57 -7.78
C ALA A 126 -9.48 11.02 -7.35
N VAL A 127 -8.38 11.61 -7.85
CA VAL A 127 -8.07 13.03 -7.62
C VAL A 127 -9.08 13.92 -8.31
N ARG A 128 -9.42 13.64 -9.58
CA ARG A 128 -10.42 14.41 -10.33
C ARG A 128 -11.76 14.41 -9.60
N GLU A 129 -12.23 13.23 -9.17
CA GLU A 129 -13.46 13.11 -8.40
C GLU A 129 -13.40 13.85 -7.06
N ALA A 130 -12.25 13.84 -6.37
CA ALA A 130 -12.08 14.59 -5.13
C ALA A 130 -12.13 16.12 -5.34
N VAL A 131 -11.66 16.62 -6.49
CA VAL A 131 -11.78 18.03 -6.87
C VAL A 131 -13.23 18.37 -7.20
N ASP A 132 -13.92 17.49 -7.93
CA ASP A 132 -15.33 17.67 -8.30
C ASP A 132 -16.25 17.69 -7.06
N GLU A 133 -16.03 16.79 -6.09
CA GLU A 133 -16.75 16.76 -4.81
C GLU A 133 -16.44 17.98 -3.92
N ASN A 134 -15.30 18.65 -4.14
CA ASN A 134 -14.85 19.83 -3.39
C ASN A 134 -15.17 21.15 -4.12
N ASP A 135 -16.27 21.18 -4.89
CA ASP A 135 -16.72 22.35 -5.66
C ASP A 135 -15.65 22.90 -6.63
N GLY A 136 -14.83 22.02 -7.22
CA GLY A 136 -13.74 22.40 -8.12
C GLY A 136 -12.50 22.97 -7.42
N LYS A 137 -12.48 23.04 -6.09
CA LYS A 137 -11.32 23.52 -5.32
C LYS A 137 -10.23 22.46 -5.32
N ARG A 138 -9.01 22.90 -5.64
CA ARG A 138 -7.81 22.05 -5.73
C ARG A 138 -7.06 21.89 -4.40
N ASP A 139 -7.61 22.47 -3.34
CA ASP A 139 -7.11 22.34 -1.97
C ASP A 139 -7.90 21.22 -1.26
N LEU A 140 -7.29 20.05 -1.14
CA LEU A 140 -7.95 18.83 -0.68
C LEU A 140 -7.61 18.49 0.77
N ALA A 141 -8.58 17.90 1.46
CA ALA A 141 -8.37 17.26 2.75
C ALA A 141 -7.97 15.79 2.55
N VAL A 142 -6.88 15.37 3.21
CA VAL A 142 -6.32 14.04 3.01
C VAL A 142 -6.04 13.32 4.33
N ALA A 143 -6.25 12.01 4.33
CA ALA A 143 -5.85 11.09 5.36
C ALA A 143 -4.57 10.36 4.94
N VAL A 144 -3.56 10.37 5.79
CA VAL A 144 -2.25 9.73 5.55
C VAL A 144 -2.11 8.52 6.47
N ASP A 145 -1.80 7.37 5.90
CA ASP A 145 -1.59 6.13 6.65
C ASP A 145 -0.41 5.32 6.09
N GLY A 146 0.32 4.67 6.99
CA GLY A 146 1.48 3.84 6.69
C GLY A 146 1.22 2.35 6.96
N SER A 147 1.59 1.48 6.03
CA SER A 147 1.48 0.03 6.17
C SER A 147 2.83 -0.67 6.02
N TRP A 148 3.11 -1.62 6.91
CA TRP A 148 4.40 -2.29 7.02
C TRP A 148 4.33 -3.77 6.72
N GLN A 149 5.34 -4.34 6.04
CA GLN A 149 5.41 -5.77 5.74
C GLN A 149 5.16 -6.67 6.95
N LYS A 150 5.81 -6.37 8.07
CA LYS A 150 5.73 -7.12 9.31
C LYS A 150 5.29 -6.18 10.44
N ARG A 151 4.62 -6.74 11.44
CA ARG A 151 4.33 -6.01 12.68
C ARG A 151 5.64 -5.73 13.44
N GLY A 152 5.73 -4.56 14.06
CA GLY A 152 6.91 -4.10 14.80
C GLY A 152 7.86 -3.26 13.96
N PHE A 153 8.96 -2.83 14.58
CA PHE A 153 9.86 -1.83 14.00
C PHE A 153 10.87 -2.40 12.97
N SER A 154 10.86 -3.71 12.72
CA SER A 154 11.84 -4.41 11.88
C SER A 154 11.38 -4.64 10.43
N SER A 155 10.29 -4.00 9.99
CA SER A 155 9.82 -4.15 8.61
C SER A 155 10.87 -3.69 7.60
N LYS A 156 11.06 -4.46 6.53
CA LYS A 156 11.94 -4.12 5.40
C LYS A 156 11.23 -3.35 4.30
N ASN A 157 9.92 -3.56 4.15
CA ASN A 157 9.11 -2.89 3.14
C ASN A 157 7.98 -2.10 3.80
N GLY A 158 7.63 -1.00 3.16
CA GLY A 158 6.63 -0.05 3.62
C GLY A 158 5.85 0.55 2.47
N LEU A 159 4.63 0.95 2.76
CA LEU A 159 3.73 1.63 1.84
C LEU A 159 3.10 2.79 2.60
N VAL A 160 3.19 3.98 2.05
CA VAL A 160 2.47 5.16 2.55
C VAL A 160 1.36 5.46 1.56
N THR A 161 0.17 5.70 2.07
CA THR A 161 -1.00 6.00 1.25
C THR A 161 -1.62 7.30 1.69
N VAL A 162 -2.11 8.06 0.72
CA VAL A 162 -2.89 9.27 0.91
C VAL A 162 -4.27 9.05 0.32
N THR A 163 -5.28 9.25 1.16
CA THR A 163 -6.69 9.04 0.84
C THR A 163 -7.42 10.36 0.96
N SER A 164 -8.24 10.73 -0.02
CA SER A 164 -9.10 11.92 0.11
C SER A 164 -10.11 11.70 1.24
N VAL A 165 -10.24 12.67 2.14
CA VAL A 165 -11.17 12.60 3.28
C VAL A 165 -12.62 12.62 2.80
N ASP A 166 -12.90 13.39 1.75
CA ASP A 166 -14.26 13.63 1.25
C ASP A 166 -14.80 12.40 0.48
N THR A 167 -14.00 11.87 -0.45
CA THR A 167 -14.38 10.71 -1.29
C THR A 167 -14.09 9.37 -0.62
N GLY A 168 -13.14 9.32 0.32
CA GLY A 168 -12.62 8.08 0.88
C GLY A 168 -11.77 7.24 -0.10
N LYS A 169 -11.37 7.82 -1.25
CA LYS A 169 -10.57 7.13 -2.28
C LYS A 169 -9.08 7.39 -2.10
N VAL A 170 -8.26 6.39 -2.44
CA VAL A 170 -6.80 6.52 -2.47
C VAL A 170 -6.41 7.37 -3.67
N ILE A 171 -5.68 8.46 -3.42
CA ILE A 171 -5.29 9.44 -4.43
C ILE A 171 -3.80 9.45 -4.72
N ASP A 172 -2.97 8.95 -3.79
CA ASP A 172 -1.54 8.79 -4.03
C ASP A 172 -0.91 7.73 -3.09
N VAL A 173 0.17 7.10 -3.54
CA VAL A 173 0.90 6.06 -2.80
C VAL A 173 2.41 6.14 -2.99
N GLU A 174 3.18 5.86 -1.94
CA GLU A 174 4.64 5.77 -2.00
C GLU A 174 5.12 4.45 -1.40
N VAL A 175 6.02 3.76 -2.11
CA VAL A 175 6.47 2.41 -1.75
C VAL A 175 7.94 2.43 -1.40
N PHE A 176 8.29 1.95 -0.21
CA PHE A 176 9.67 1.86 0.25
C PHE A 176 10.14 0.42 0.46
N SER A 177 11.41 0.19 0.15
CA SER A 177 12.14 -1.03 0.42
C SER A 177 13.55 -0.74 0.93
N LYS A 178 13.87 -1.33 2.07
CA LYS A 178 15.25 -1.49 2.59
C LYS A 178 15.90 -2.76 2.10
N HIS A 179 15.17 -3.60 1.38
CA HIS A 179 15.67 -4.90 0.99
C HIS A 179 16.63 -4.77 -0.20
N CYS A 180 17.89 -5.09 0.05
CA CYS A 180 18.93 -5.18 -0.97
C CYS A 180 19.19 -6.66 -1.28
N ILE A 181 19.15 -7.01 -2.58
CA ILE A 181 19.51 -8.34 -3.11
C ILE A 181 20.91 -8.30 -3.76
N CYS A 182 21.59 -7.15 -3.75
CA CYS A 182 22.93 -7.05 -4.33
C CYS A 182 23.91 -7.98 -3.59
N PRO A 183 24.81 -8.66 -4.32
CA PRO A 183 25.81 -9.55 -3.73
C PRO A 183 26.67 -8.84 -2.68
N ASN A 184 26.97 -7.56 -2.93
CA ASN A 184 27.66 -6.70 -1.99
C ASN A 184 26.69 -5.66 -1.40
N LYS A 185 26.57 -5.62 -0.07
CA LYS A 185 25.67 -4.68 0.63
C LYS A 185 26.19 -3.24 0.65
N THR A 186 27.47 -3.02 0.40
CA THR A 186 28.09 -1.68 0.36
C THR A 186 28.24 -1.14 -1.06
N LYS A 187 28.33 -2.03 -2.06
CA LYS A 187 28.34 -1.66 -3.49
C LYS A 187 27.04 -2.12 -4.14
N HIS A 188 26.06 -1.23 -4.13
CA HIS A 188 24.78 -1.48 -4.80
C HIS A 188 24.97 -1.57 -6.32
N LEU A 189 24.34 -2.55 -6.93
CA LEU A 189 24.23 -2.63 -8.38
C LEU A 189 23.27 -1.55 -8.89
N GLN A 190 23.43 -1.15 -10.16
CA GLN A 190 22.54 -0.17 -10.81
C GLN A 190 21.06 -0.59 -10.78
N ASN A 191 20.78 -1.89 -10.73
CA ASN A 191 19.43 -2.46 -10.67
C ASN A 191 18.94 -2.77 -9.24
N CYS A 192 19.62 -2.26 -8.20
CA CYS A 192 19.18 -2.46 -6.81
C CYS A 192 17.77 -1.90 -6.61
N LYS A 193 16.90 -2.69 -5.97
CA LYS A 193 15.50 -2.30 -5.67
C LYS A 193 15.35 -1.63 -4.30
N ARG A 194 16.45 -1.46 -3.55
CA ARG A 194 16.46 -0.69 -2.31
C ARG A 194 16.33 0.79 -2.66
N ASN A 195 15.30 1.45 -2.13
CA ASN A 195 15.07 2.89 -2.31
C ASN A 195 14.98 3.65 -0.99
N PHE A 196 15.22 2.98 0.15
CA PHE A 196 15.14 3.61 1.47
C PHE A 196 16.30 3.22 2.40
N GLU A 197 16.70 4.18 3.22
CA GLU A 197 17.69 4.04 4.28
C GLU A 197 17.16 4.61 5.61
N GLY A 198 17.38 3.86 6.70
CA GLY A 198 16.91 4.22 8.05
C GLY A 198 15.94 3.20 8.65
N TYR A 199 15.30 3.58 9.77
CA TYR A 199 14.33 2.73 10.45
C TYR A 199 12.95 2.79 9.79
N SER A 200 12.11 1.77 10.03
CA SER A 200 10.79 1.63 9.39
C SER A 200 9.87 2.84 9.62
N GLY A 201 9.82 3.38 10.84
CA GLY A 201 9.04 4.59 11.13
C GLY A 201 9.43 5.84 10.33
N LYS A 202 10.68 5.97 9.84
CA LYS A 202 11.04 7.09 8.95
C LYS A 202 10.44 6.98 7.56
N MET A 203 10.03 5.78 7.13
CA MET A 203 9.41 5.60 5.81
C MET A 203 8.07 6.33 5.72
N GLU A 204 7.33 6.42 6.83
CA GLU A 204 6.05 7.14 6.86
C GLU A 204 6.27 8.63 6.64
N VAL A 205 7.24 9.20 7.36
CA VAL A 205 7.65 10.60 7.23
C VAL A 205 8.13 10.92 5.82
N ALA A 206 9.04 10.10 5.29
CA ALA A 206 9.58 10.30 3.95
C ALA A 206 8.52 10.12 2.85
N GLY A 207 7.60 9.17 3.02
CA GLY A 207 6.53 8.93 2.05
C GLY A 207 5.50 10.05 2.03
N ALA A 208 5.06 10.49 3.21
CA ALA A 208 4.16 11.61 3.32
C ALA A 208 4.77 12.87 2.68
N LEU A 209 6.05 13.15 2.97
CA LEU A 209 6.75 14.28 2.37
C LEU A 209 6.85 14.16 0.84
N SER A 210 7.26 13.00 0.31
CA SER A 210 7.36 12.73 -1.14
C SER A 210 6.02 12.97 -1.85
N ILE A 211 4.93 12.44 -1.29
CA ILE A 211 3.58 12.57 -1.84
C ILE A 211 3.12 14.03 -1.84
N PHE A 212 3.34 14.76 -0.74
CA PHE A 212 2.96 16.17 -0.66
C PHE A 212 3.76 17.02 -1.66
N GLN A 213 5.07 16.78 -1.79
CA GLN A 213 5.93 17.51 -2.73
C GLN A 213 5.52 17.32 -4.20
N ARG A 214 5.12 16.11 -4.60
CA ARG A 214 4.75 15.84 -6.01
C ARG A 214 3.29 16.14 -6.35
N SER A 215 2.41 16.32 -5.36
CA SER A 215 0.98 16.51 -5.57
C SER A 215 0.64 17.61 -6.58
N GLN A 216 1.35 18.74 -6.51
CA GLN A 216 1.11 19.89 -7.38
C GLN A 216 1.60 19.63 -8.81
N SER A 217 2.75 19.00 -9.00
CA SER A 217 3.28 18.71 -10.34
C SER A 217 2.56 17.55 -11.01
N LEU A 218 2.13 16.54 -10.25
CA LEU A 218 1.51 15.33 -10.77
C LEU A 218 0.02 15.49 -11.04
N TYR A 219 -0.72 16.16 -10.15
CA TYR A 219 -2.18 16.24 -10.22
C TYR A 219 -2.73 17.68 -10.19
N ASN A 220 -1.86 18.68 -10.07
CA ASN A 220 -2.26 20.08 -9.91
C ASN A 220 -3.24 20.27 -8.73
N VAL A 221 -2.93 19.66 -7.58
CA VAL A 221 -3.68 19.83 -6.32
C VAL A 221 -2.72 20.09 -5.17
N ARG A 222 -3.24 20.67 -4.09
CA ARG A 222 -2.52 20.85 -2.82
C ARG A 222 -3.29 20.17 -1.70
N TYR A 223 -2.56 19.56 -0.78
CA TYR A 223 -3.13 18.90 0.38
C TYR A 223 -3.05 19.85 1.58
N THR A 224 -4.12 20.61 1.81
CA THR A 224 -4.14 21.67 2.82
C THR A 224 -4.61 21.20 4.18
N LYS A 225 -5.32 20.07 4.27
CA LYS A 225 -5.72 19.47 5.54
C LYS A 225 -5.18 18.05 5.66
N TYR A 226 -4.49 17.78 6.76
CA TYR A 226 -3.84 16.51 7.06
C TYR A 226 -4.59 15.81 8.20
N LEU A 227 -5.10 14.60 7.94
CA LEU A 227 -5.63 13.70 8.95
C LEU A 227 -4.66 12.52 9.12
N GLY A 228 -4.16 12.30 10.32
CA GLY A 228 -3.25 11.17 10.61
C GLY A 228 -3.26 10.78 12.07
N ASP A 229 -2.38 9.87 12.46
CA ASP A 229 -2.28 9.45 13.87
C ASP A 229 -1.71 10.57 14.76
N GLY A 230 -2.08 10.56 16.04
CA GLY A 230 -2.01 11.73 16.94
C GLY A 230 -0.61 12.29 17.23
N ASP A 231 0.44 11.51 17.05
CA ASP A 231 1.85 11.94 17.16
C ASP A 231 2.58 11.72 15.83
N SER A 232 2.25 12.56 14.85
CA SER A 232 2.77 12.41 13.48
C SER A 232 4.01 13.26 13.28
N LYS A 233 5.18 12.63 13.39
CA LYS A 233 6.45 13.17 12.85
C LYS A 233 6.35 13.49 11.34
N ALA A 234 5.43 12.85 10.63
CA ALA A 234 5.18 13.13 9.22
C ALA A 234 4.56 14.52 9.03
N PHE A 235 3.59 14.92 9.87
CA PHE A 235 3.00 16.26 9.81
C PHE A 235 4.06 17.34 10.08
N THR A 236 4.86 17.17 11.14
CA THR A 236 5.95 18.11 11.46
C THR A 236 6.90 18.28 10.28
N SER A 237 7.31 17.18 9.66
CA SER A 237 8.20 17.21 8.49
C SER A 237 7.59 17.94 7.29
N ILE A 238 6.28 17.79 7.03
CA ILE A 238 5.59 18.50 5.94
C ILE A 238 5.59 20.01 6.18
N VAL A 239 5.28 20.44 7.41
CA VAL A 239 5.23 21.86 7.79
C VAL A 239 6.62 22.50 7.72
N GLU A 240 7.64 21.83 8.25
CA GLU A 240 9.03 22.31 8.23
C GLU A 240 9.58 22.47 6.81
N ASN A 241 9.21 21.57 5.90
CA ASN A 241 9.68 21.61 4.50
C ASN A 241 8.90 22.59 3.62
N LYS A 242 7.86 23.26 4.15
CA LYS A 242 7.07 24.27 3.42
C LYS A 242 6.71 23.82 2.01
N VAL A 243 6.12 22.62 1.89
CA VAL A 243 5.87 21.93 0.61
C VAL A 243 5.09 22.76 -0.42
N TYR A 244 4.32 23.76 0.01
CA TYR A 244 3.56 24.68 -0.84
C TYR A 244 3.97 26.15 -0.69
N GLY A 245 5.15 26.42 -0.14
CA GLY A 245 5.67 27.77 0.13
C GLY A 245 5.12 28.41 1.41
N ASP A 246 5.53 29.66 1.65
CA ASP A 246 5.21 30.41 2.89
C ASP A 246 3.73 30.83 3.00
N HIS A 247 3.02 30.88 1.87
CA HIS A 247 1.64 31.37 1.81
C HIS A 247 0.59 30.29 2.03
N CYS A 248 0.99 29.01 2.13
CA CYS A 248 0.06 27.89 2.24
C CYS A 248 0.53 26.90 3.32
N SER A 249 -0.05 27.02 4.51
CA SER A 249 0.19 26.08 5.61
C SER A 249 -0.78 24.90 5.55
N VAL A 250 -0.32 23.74 6.02
CA VAL A 250 -1.14 22.52 6.14
C VAL A 250 -1.76 22.49 7.54
N GLU A 251 -3.07 22.40 7.62
CA GLU A 251 -3.84 22.28 8.86
C GLU A 251 -3.91 20.82 9.31
N LYS A 252 -3.60 20.53 10.59
CA LYS A 252 -3.77 19.19 11.15
C LYS A 252 -5.20 18.99 11.65
N LEU A 253 -5.87 17.98 11.11
CA LEU A 253 -7.14 17.46 11.59
C LEU A 253 -6.91 16.33 12.61
N GLU A 254 -7.79 16.24 13.59
CA GLU A 254 -7.74 15.21 14.63
C GLU A 254 -8.86 14.18 14.42
N CYS A 255 -8.50 12.90 14.53
CA CYS A 255 -9.48 11.82 14.43
C CYS A 255 -10.26 11.69 15.75
N ILE A 256 -11.59 11.76 15.69
CA ILE A 256 -12.48 11.59 16.88
C ILE A 256 -12.16 10.30 17.63
N GLY A 257 -11.91 9.19 16.91
CA GLY A 257 -11.56 7.92 17.55
C GLY A 257 -10.20 7.96 18.25
N HIS A 258 -9.26 8.79 17.78
CA HIS A 258 -8.00 9.01 18.47
C HIS A 258 -8.20 9.91 19.71
N VAL A 259 -9.00 10.98 19.60
CA VAL A 259 -9.38 11.84 20.73
C VAL A 259 -10.06 11.01 21.83
N MET A 260 -11.03 10.17 21.47
CA MET A 260 -11.75 9.32 22.43
C MET A 260 -10.82 8.36 23.19
N LYS A 261 -9.81 7.78 22.53
CA LYS A 261 -8.81 6.94 23.21
C LYS A 261 -8.00 7.73 24.24
N ARG A 262 -7.62 8.97 23.92
CA ARG A 262 -6.92 9.85 24.87
C ARG A 262 -7.81 10.22 26.07
N MET A 263 -9.08 10.52 25.81
CA MET A 263 -10.04 10.88 26.87
C MET A 263 -10.42 9.69 27.77
N GLY A 264 -10.44 8.47 27.25
CA GLY A 264 -10.78 7.26 28.03
C GLY A 264 -9.77 6.94 29.15
N HIS A 265 -8.51 7.32 29.00
CA HIS A 265 -7.49 7.13 30.04
C HIS A 265 -7.66 8.06 31.26
N VAL A 266 -8.53 9.08 31.18
CA VAL A 266 -8.75 10.06 32.25
C VAL A 266 -9.90 9.65 33.19
N PHE A 267 -10.78 8.72 32.77
CA PHE A 267 -11.96 8.31 33.55
C PHE A 267 -11.81 6.95 34.26
N ASP A 268 -10.67 6.26 34.08
CA ASP A 268 -10.35 5.00 34.76
C ASP A 268 -9.34 5.18 35.93
N ALA A 269 -9.24 6.39 36.50
CA ALA A 269 -8.33 6.75 37.60
C ALA A 269 -9.09 7.06 38.90
#